data_AF-A0A3P7NC38-F1
#
_entry.id   AF-A0A3P7NC38-F1
#
_cell.length_a   1.000
_cell.length_b   1.000
_cell.length_c   1.000
_cell.angle_alpha   90.00
_cell.angle_beta   90.00
_cell.angle_gamma   90.00
#
_symmetry.space_group_name_H-M   'P 1'
#
loop_
_entity.id
_entity.type
_entity.pdbx_description
1 polymer ?
#
loop_
_entity_poly.entity_id
_entity_poly.type
_entity_poly.pdbx_seq_one_letter_code
_entity_poly.pdbx_strand_id
1 'polypeptide(L)'
;MITPAGKSSDDVPEIEWWDSIVLESDRYVYLTAKERKKIRRQNRKEMQKERTEMIRIGLAKAPAPKVKISNLMRVLGSDAIQDPTKMEAHVRKQMADRLKKHQQANLERKLTDEQKALKKTKKIAEDTSLAVNVAVYRIKSLLHPAKKFKVEMNAKQLQMTGVILLHKNINLVVVEGGPKQQKFYKNLMLNRIKWEDEVIGQKKDADKDAPGE
;
A
#
# COMPACT_ATOMS: atom_id res chain seq x y z
N MET A 1 -27.37 6.61 65.58
CA MET A 1 -27.59 7.15 64.22
C MET A 1 -27.25 8.63 64.24
N ILE A 2 -26.79 9.16 63.10
CA ILE A 2 -26.40 10.55 62.78
C ILE A 2 -24.89 10.66 62.47
N THR A 3 -24.65 11.28 61.32
CA THR A 3 -23.57 11.18 60.30
C THR A 3 -22.27 11.93 60.62
N PRO A 4 -21.10 11.55 60.06
CA PRO A 4 -20.01 12.48 59.86
C PRO A 4 -20.18 13.22 58.52
N ALA A 5 -20.19 14.55 58.62
CA ALA A 5 -20.28 15.49 57.53
C ALA A 5 -18.92 15.67 56.82
N GLY A 6 -19.02 15.90 55.50
CA GLY A 6 -18.14 16.71 54.64
C GLY A 6 -16.63 16.69 54.87
N LYS A 7 -15.89 16.08 53.94
CA LYS A 7 -14.52 16.51 53.65
C LYS A 7 -14.58 17.77 52.79
N SER A 8 -14.02 18.86 53.31
CA SER A 8 -13.77 20.11 52.61
C SER A 8 -12.76 19.90 51.48
N SER A 9 -13.07 20.49 50.34
CA SER A 9 -12.19 20.77 49.21
C SER A 9 -10.97 21.58 49.66
N ASP A 10 -9.76 21.17 49.27
CA ASP A 10 -8.63 22.04 48.87
C ASP A 10 -7.31 21.25 48.77
N ASP A 11 -7.27 20.23 47.91
CA ASP A 11 -5.99 19.69 47.40
C ASP A 11 -6.01 19.85 45.87
N VAL A 12 -5.32 20.88 45.37
CA VAL A 12 -5.09 21.09 43.94
C VAL A 12 -4.08 20.05 43.47
N PRO A 13 -4.43 19.13 42.54
CA PRO A 13 -3.48 18.16 42.02
C PRO A 13 -2.35 18.87 41.27
N GLU A 14 -1.11 18.50 41.56
CA GLU A 14 0.11 19.14 41.02
C GLU A 14 0.24 19.04 39.48
N ILE A 15 -0.58 18.18 38.83
CA ILE A 15 -0.70 18.02 37.38
C ILE A 15 -2.17 17.66 37.05
N GLU A 16 -2.82 18.45 36.19
CA GLU A 16 -4.20 18.22 35.76
C GLU A 16 -4.32 17.15 34.65
N TRP A 17 -5.39 16.36 34.65
CA TRP A 17 -5.60 15.19 33.77
C TRP A 17 -5.65 15.47 32.26
N TRP A 18 -5.72 16.75 31.87
CA TRP A 18 -5.63 17.17 30.47
C TRP A 18 -4.19 17.36 29.98
N ASP A 19 -3.20 17.48 30.87
CA ASP A 19 -1.77 17.55 30.49
C ASP A 19 -1.17 16.19 30.09
N SER A 20 -1.81 15.08 30.48
CA SER A 20 -1.43 13.73 30.04
C SER A 20 -1.80 13.40 28.58
N ILE A 21 -2.68 14.19 27.95
CA ILE A 21 -3.28 13.89 26.63
C ILE A 21 -2.38 14.28 25.44
N VAL A 22 -1.26 14.97 25.68
CA VAL A 22 -0.41 15.49 24.59
C VAL A 22 0.64 14.48 24.10
N LEU A 23 0.85 13.36 24.80
CA LEU A 23 1.97 12.44 24.57
C LEU A 23 1.65 11.12 23.86
N GLU A 24 0.42 10.93 23.39
CA GLU A 24 0.01 9.71 22.68
C GLU A 24 -0.43 9.98 21.23
N SER A 25 0.19 10.98 20.60
CA SER A 25 0.13 11.09 19.14
C SER A 25 1.25 10.24 18.55
N ASP A 26 0.87 9.28 17.72
CA ASP A 26 1.75 8.55 16.81
C ASP A 26 2.45 9.56 15.88
N ARG A 27 3.50 10.20 16.41
CA ARG A 27 4.28 11.22 15.71
C ARG A 27 5.07 10.52 14.63
N TYR A 28 4.51 10.49 13.43
CA TYR A 28 5.24 10.15 12.22
C TYR A 28 6.58 10.89 12.21
N VAL A 29 7.67 10.12 12.33
CA VAL A 29 9.03 10.67 12.31
C VAL A 29 9.40 11.02 10.87
N TYR A 30 9.11 12.26 10.49
CA TYR A 30 9.52 12.78 9.19
C TYR A 30 11.00 13.16 9.23
N LEU A 31 11.81 12.35 8.55
CA LEU A 31 13.22 12.65 8.33
C LEU A 31 13.39 13.61 7.16
N THR A 32 14.30 14.58 7.28
CA THR A 32 14.75 15.41 6.16
C THR A 32 15.52 14.59 5.12
N ALA A 33 15.67 15.10 3.90
CA ALA A 33 16.44 14.42 2.86
C ALA A 33 17.92 14.21 3.26
N LYS A 34 18.49 15.13 4.05
CA LYS A 34 19.86 15.03 4.58
C LYS A 34 20.00 13.88 5.57
N GLU A 35 19.04 13.74 6.48
CA GLU A 35 19.01 12.66 7.47
C GLU A 35 18.79 11.30 6.81
N ARG A 36 17.84 11.18 5.87
CA ARG A 36 17.66 9.95 5.08
C ARG A 36 18.95 9.54 4.36
N LYS A 37 19.69 10.51 3.79
CA LYS A 37 20.97 10.26 3.13
C LYS A 37 22.06 9.83 4.13
N LYS A 38 22.08 10.41 5.34
CA LYS A 38 23.00 10.06 6.43
C LYS A 38 22.76 8.63 6.91
N ILE A 39 21.52 8.28 7.24
CA ILE A 39 21.13 6.92 7.66
C ILE A 39 21.48 5.90 6.57
N ARG A 40 21.12 6.17 5.31
CA ARG A 40 21.47 5.29 4.20
C ARG A 40 22.98 5.08 4.06
N ARG A 41 23.79 6.13 4.28
CA ARG A 41 25.25 6.04 4.20
C ARG A 41 25.82 5.24 5.36
N GLN A 42 25.34 5.46 6.58
CA GLN A 42 25.74 4.72 7.78
C GLN A 42 25.43 3.23 7.63
N ASN A 43 24.18 2.86 7.29
CA ASN A 43 23.79 1.45 7.10
C ASN A 43 24.61 0.77 6.00
N ARG A 44 24.93 1.48 4.91
CA ARG A 44 25.81 0.93 3.84
C ARG A 44 27.25 0.74 4.32
N LYS A 45 27.77 1.67 5.12
CA LYS A 45 29.13 1.58 5.70
C LYS A 45 29.22 0.41 6.67
N GLU A 46 28.20 0.23 7.49
CA GLU A 46 28.08 -0.88 8.45
C GLU A 46 28.00 -2.23 7.74
N MET A 47 27.06 -2.43 6.81
CA MET A 47 26.97 -3.66 6.01
C MET A 47 28.27 -4.00 5.28
N GLN A 48 29.01 -2.98 4.81
CA GLN A 48 30.29 -3.21 4.15
C GLN A 48 31.40 -3.56 5.15
N LYS A 49 31.40 -2.94 6.34
CA LYS A 49 32.32 -3.28 7.42
C LYS A 49 32.11 -4.73 7.88
N GLU A 50 30.87 -5.12 8.15
CA GLU A 50 30.48 -6.49 8.51
C GLU A 50 30.94 -7.50 7.44
N ARG A 51 30.69 -7.20 6.16
CA ARG A 51 31.13 -8.06 5.06
C ARG A 51 32.65 -8.21 5.01
N THR A 52 33.39 -7.12 5.19
CA THR A 52 34.86 -7.15 5.23
C THR A 52 35.38 -7.91 6.44
N GLU A 53 34.72 -7.77 7.59
CA GLU A 53 35.06 -8.46 8.83
C GLU A 53 34.79 -9.97 8.71
N MET A 54 33.67 -10.38 8.10
CA MET A 54 33.41 -11.78 7.76
C MET A 54 34.47 -12.38 6.82
N ILE A 55 34.97 -11.59 5.85
CA ILE A 55 36.07 -12.04 4.98
C ILE A 55 37.38 -12.15 5.75
N ARG A 56 37.66 -11.20 6.65
CA ARG A 56 38.87 -11.19 7.49
C ARG A 56 38.93 -12.39 8.43
N ILE A 57 37.80 -12.77 9.02
CA ILE A 57 37.67 -13.94 9.90
C ILE A 57 37.68 -15.25 9.09
N GLY A 58 37.49 -15.18 7.76
CA GLY A 58 37.48 -16.36 6.88
C GLY A 58 36.12 -17.04 6.74
N LEU A 59 35.05 -16.50 7.33
CA LEU A 59 33.69 -17.00 7.19
C LEU A 59 33.12 -16.82 5.77
N ALA A 60 33.63 -15.81 5.04
CA ALA A 60 33.22 -15.55 3.65
C ALA A 60 34.44 -15.42 2.73
N LYS A 61 34.38 -16.06 1.55
CA LYS A 61 35.42 -15.88 0.52
C LYS A 61 35.38 -14.46 -0.06
N ALA A 62 36.55 -13.90 -0.34
CA ALA A 62 36.66 -12.64 -1.05
C ALA A 62 35.91 -12.70 -2.39
N PRO A 63 35.10 -11.68 -2.73
CA PRO A 63 34.31 -11.70 -3.95
C PRO A 63 35.22 -11.65 -5.19
N ALA A 64 34.99 -12.55 -6.14
CA ALA A 64 35.69 -12.55 -7.43
C ALA A 64 35.45 -11.25 -8.22
N PRO A 65 36.41 -10.83 -9.08
CA PRO A 65 36.28 -9.61 -9.87
C PRO A 65 35.06 -9.67 -10.79
N LYS A 66 34.34 -8.56 -10.88
CA LYS A 66 33.12 -8.46 -11.68
C LYS A 66 33.46 -8.33 -13.17
N VAL A 67 33.46 -9.44 -13.91
CA VAL A 67 33.73 -9.42 -15.35
C VAL A 67 32.47 -9.02 -16.14
N LYS A 68 32.68 -8.30 -17.24
CA LYS A 68 31.68 -7.93 -18.27
C LYS A 68 32.32 -8.20 -19.63
N ILE A 69 31.52 -8.41 -20.67
CA ILE A 69 32.05 -8.58 -22.05
C ILE A 69 32.92 -7.39 -22.44
N SER A 70 32.49 -6.15 -22.12
CA SER A 70 33.28 -4.92 -22.34
C SER A 70 34.63 -4.89 -21.62
N ASN A 71 34.76 -5.60 -20.50
CA ASN A 71 35.96 -5.60 -19.65
C ASN A 71 36.75 -6.91 -19.76
N LEU A 72 36.35 -7.83 -20.65
CA LEU A 72 36.90 -9.17 -20.75
C LEU A 72 38.41 -9.13 -21.02
N MET A 73 38.82 -8.45 -22.08
CA MET A 73 40.24 -8.34 -22.48
C MET A 73 41.10 -7.61 -21.44
N ARG A 74 40.50 -6.69 -20.67
CA ARG A 74 41.23 -5.96 -19.62
C ARG A 74 41.44 -6.79 -18.35
N VAL A 75 40.50 -7.67 -18.00
CA VAL A 75 40.51 -8.41 -16.73
C VAL A 75 41.11 -9.80 -16.89
N LEU A 76 40.90 -10.46 -18.03
CA LEU A 76 41.34 -11.83 -18.31
C LEU A 76 42.21 -11.89 -19.56
N GLY A 77 42.99 -10.84 -19.85
CA GLY A 77 43.69 -10.68 -21.14
C GLY A 77 44.61 -11.83 -21.52
N SER A 78 45.41 -12.36 -20.59
CA SER A 78 46.28 -13.52 -20.84
C SER A 78 45.49 -14.78 -21.23
N ASP A 79 44.38 -15.02 -20.54
CA ASP A 79 43.58 -16.24 -20.67
C ASP A 79 42.57 -16.15 -21.83
N ALA A 80 42.12 -14.93 -22.13
CA ALA A 80 41.19 -14.63 -23.22
C ALA A 80 41.86 -14.62 -24.60
N ILE A 81 43.19 -14.42 -24.66
CA ILE A 81 43.96 -14.58 -25.90
C ILE A 81 44.08 -16.07 -26.28
N GLN A 82 44.20 -16.96 -25.29
CA GLN A 82 44.33 -18.40 -25.53
C GLN A 82 43.03 -19.01 -26.04
N ASP A 83 41.91 -18.79 -25.34
CA ASP A 83 40.59 -19.33 -25.71
C ASP A 83 39.49 -18.25 -25.65
N PRO A 84 39.32 -17.42 -26.69
CA PRO A 84 38.39 -16.29 -26.64
C PRO A 84 36.93 -16.72 -26.44
N THR A 85 36.50 -17.78 -27.13
CA THR A 85 35.11 -18.29 -27.08
C THR A 85 34.75 -18.85 -25.70
N LYS A 86 35.68 -19.59 -25.07
CA LYS A 86 35.48 -20.18 -23.74
C LYS A 86 35.37 -19.11 -22.67
N MET A 87 36.22 -18.10 -22.74
CA MET A 87 36.23 -16.99 -21.80
C MET A 87 35.01 -16.10 -21.96
N GLU A 88 34.57 -15.85 -23.20
CA GLU A 88 33.30 -15.17 -23.45
C GLU A 88 32.11 -15.95 -22.87
N ALA A 89 32.02 -17.25 -23.12
CA ALA A 89 30.96 -18.11 -22.60
C ALA A 89 30.92 -18.10 -21.06
N HIS A 90 32.09 -18.16 -20.41
CA HIS A 90 32.20 -18.05 -18.96
C HIS A 90 31.71 -16.69 -18.43
N VAL A 91 32.06 -15.59 -19.08
CA VAL A 91 31.58 -14.24 -18.69
C VAL A 91 30.08 -14.09 -18.93
N ARG A 92 29.54 -14.63 -20.04
CA ARG A 92 28.10 -14.68 -20.31
C ARG A 92 27.37 -15.47 -19.23
N LYS A 93 27.92 -16.62 -18.80
CA LYS A 93 27.38 -17.41 -17.69
C LYS A 93 27.36 -16.59 -16.39
N GLN A 94 28.45 -15.93 -16.02
CA GLN A 94 28.48 -15.04 -14.84
C GLN A 94 27.51 -13.85 -14.95
N MET A 95 27.30 -13.30 -16.15
CA MET A 95 26.27 -12.28 -16.40
C MET A 95 24.88 -12.84 -16.17
N ALA A 96 24.58 -14.01 -16.74
CA ALA A 96 23.31 -14.71 -16.57
C ALA A 96 23.05 -15.05 -15.09
N ASP A 97 24.04 -15.57 -14.37
CA ASP A 97 23.91 -15.90 -12.95
C ASP A 97 23.63 -14.67 -12.08
N ARG A 98 24.25 -13.53 -12.38
CA ARG A 98 23.95 -12.25 -11.70
C ARG A 98 22.52 -11.79 -11.98
N LEU A 99 22.08 -11.89 -13.23
CA LEU A 99 20.72 -11.53 -13.60
C LEU A 99 19.71 -12.44 -12.92
N LYS A 100 19.96 -13.76 -12.94
CA LYS A 100 19.15 -14.78 -12.27
C LYS A 100 19.07 -14.51 -10.77
N LYS A 101 20.20 -14.26 -10.09
CA LYS A 101 20.22 -13.91 -8.66
C LYS A 101 19.44 -12.64 -8.35
N HIS A 102 19.54 -11.62 -9.20
CA HIS A 102 18.77 -10.38 -9.05
C HIS A 102 17.26 -10.64 -9.22
N GLN A 103 16.87 -11.38 -10.26
CA GLN A 103 15.48 -11.75 -10.50
C GLN A 103 14.93 -12.62 -9.37
N GLN A 104 15.68 -13.63 -8.92
CA GLN A 104 15.33 -14.48 -7.79
C GLN A 104 15.13 -13.67 -6.52
N ALA A 105 16.04 -12.77 -6.17
CA ALA A 105 15.88 -11.90 -5.01
C ALA A 105 14.67 -10.95 -5.13
N ASN A 106 14.29 -10.56 -6.35
CA ASN A 106 13.08 -9.78 -6.58
C ASN A 106 11.81 -10.63 -6.47
N LEU A 107 11.86 -11.88 -6.91
CA LEU A 107 10.78 -12.86 -6.76
C LEU A 107 10.57 -13.22 -5.28
N GLU A 108 11.65 -13.44 -4.53
CA GLU A 108 11.61 -13.68 -3.08
C GLU A 108 11.02 -12.50 -2.30
N ARG A 109 11.31 -11.26 -2.73
CA ARG A 109 10.70 -10.05 -2.14
C ARG A 109 9.29 -9.75 -2.66
N LYS A 110 8.87 -10.38 -3.76
CA LYS A 110 7.56 -10.13 -4.36
C LYS A 110 6.52 -10.73 -3.43
N LEU A 111 5.60 -9.89 -2.97
CA LEU A 111 4.51 -10.36 -2.13
C LEU A 111 3.70 -11.43 -2.86
N THR A 112 3.32 -12.47 -2.13
CA THR A 112 2.31 -13.42 -2.58
C THR A 112 0.97 -12.71 -2.74
N ASP A 113 0.07 -13.28 -3.53
CA ASP A 113 -1.21 -12.63 -3.81
C ASP A 113 -2.08 -12.52 -2.55
N GLU A 114 -1.98 -13.49 -1.65
CA GLU A 114 -2.58 -13.44 -0.30
C GLU A 114 -2.02 -12.28 0.54
N GLN A 115 -0.69 -12.11 0.56
CA GLN A 115 -0.06 -11.00 1.29
C GLN A 115 -0.46 -9.63 0.71
N LYS A 116 -0.62 -9.53 -0.63
CA LYS A 116 -1.13 -8.31 -1.26
C LYS A 116 -2.58 -8.04 -0.87
N ALA A 117 -3.42 -9.08 -0.84
CA ALA A 117 -4.80 -8.97 -0.41
C ALA A 117 -4.87 -8.48 1.04
N LEU A 118 -4.11 -9.09 1.96
CA LEU A 118 -4.05 -8.65 3.37
C LEU A 118 -3.55 -7.21 3.51
N LYS A 119 -2.50 -6.80 2.78
CA LYS A 119 -2.05 -5.39 2.80
C LYS A 119 -3.09 -4.44 2.23
N LYS A 120 -3.87 -4.86 1.23
CA LYS A 120 -4.96 -4.06 0.65
C LYS A 120 -6.11 -3.94 1.65
N THR A 121 -6.54 -5.03 2.26
CA THR A 121 -7.57 -5.05 3.31
C THR A 121 -7.14 -4.18 4.48
N LYS A 122 -5.91 -4.32 4.99
CA LYS A 122 -5.36 -3.46 6.06
C LYS A 122 -5.27 -1.98 5.68
N LYS A 123 -5.09 -1.66 4.39
CA LYS A 123 -5.07 -0.26 3.90
C LYS A 123 -6.47 0.35 3.78
N ILE A 124 -7.48 -0.50 3.60
CA ILE A 124 -8.89 -0.12 3.47
C ILE A 124 -9.56 -0.08 4.83
N ALA A 125 -9.25 -1.04 5.71
CA ALA A 125 -9.60 -1.04 7.12
C ALA A 125 -8.93 0.18 7.78
N GLU A 126 -9.68 1.26 7.87
CA GLU A 126 -9.32 2.40 8.70
C GLU A 126 -9.74 2.09 10.12
N ASP A 127 -9.02 2.63 11.09
CA ASP A 127 -9.42 2.53 12.48
C ASP A 127 -10.61 3.47 12.73
N THR A 128 -11.81 2.91 12.67
CA THR A 128 -13.06 3.62 12.93
C THR A 128 -13.42 3.65 14.43
N SER A 129 -12.51 3.25 15.33
CA SER A 129 -12.77 3.20 16.77
C SER A 129 -12.95 4.58 17.41
N LEU A 130 -12.19 5.58 16.95
CA LEU A 130 -12.22 6.94 17.51
C LEU A 130 -13.36 7.79 16.94
N ALA A 131 -13.60 7.71 15.62
CA ALA A 131 -14.63 8.48 14.95
C ALA A 131 -15.13 7.77 13.70
N VAL A 132 -16.46 7.77 13.53
CA VAL A 132 -17.14 7.25 12.35
C VAL A 132 -17.74 8.43 11.59
N ASN A 133 -17.44 8.54 10.29
CA ASN A 133 -18.09 9.52 9.44
C ASN A 133 -19.32 8.87 8.79
N VAL A 134 -20.46 9.56 8.88
CA VAL A 134 -21.72 9.10 8.27
C VAL A 134 -22.09 10.05 7.13
N ALA A 135 -22.43 9.48 5.98
CA ALA A 135 -22.95 10.21 4.83
C ALA A 135 -24.33 9.67 4.47
N VAL A 136 -25.26 10.60 4.21
CA VAL A 136 -26.63 10.28 3.77
C VAL A 136 -26.83 10.85 2.37
N TYR A 137 -27.20 9.98 1.43
CA TYR A 137 -27.49 10.35 0.05
C TYR A 137 -28.97 10.17 -0.24
N ARG A 138 -29.56 11.20 -0.85
CA ARG A 138 -30.92 11.17 -1.39
C ARG A 138 -30.88 10.94 -2.90
N ILE A 139 -31.53 9.89 -3.37
CA ILE A 139 -31.58 9.48 -4.78
C ILE A 139 -33.05 9.43 -5.22
N LYS A 140 -33.34 9.93 -6.43
CA LYS A 140 -34.71 9.89 -6.98
C LYS A 140 -35.13 8.46 -7.30
N SER A 141 -34.40 7.76 -8.16
CA SER A 141 -34.65 6.35 -8.51
C SER A 141 -33.40 5.49 -8.36
N LEU A 142 -33.55 4.33 -7.71
CA LEU A 142 -32.50 3.30 -7.57
C LEU A 142 -32.96 1.94 -8.16
N LEU A 143 -33.88 1.97 -9.12
CA LEU A 143 -34.42 0.75 -9.72
C LEU A 143 -33.42 0.04 -10.64
N HIS A 144 -32.47 0.79 -11.25
CA HIS A 144 -31.51 0.22 -12.20
C HIS A 144 -30.54 -0.76 -11.50
N PRO A 145 -30.53 -2.06 -11.87
CA PRO A 145 -29.73 -3.07 -11.17
C PRO A 145 -28.23 -2.77 -11.13
N ALA A 146 -27.65 -2.25 -12.22
CA ALA A 146 -26.23 -1.91 -12.24
C ALA A 146 -25.86 -0.72 -11.34
N LYS A 147 -26.76 0.27 -11.15
CA LYS A 147 -26.51 1.41 -10.24
C LYS A 147 -26.60 0.90 -8.80
N LYS A 148 -27.63 0.11 -8.48
CA LYS A 148 -27.77 -0.57 -7.17
C LYS A 148 -26.55 -1.44 -6.83
N PHE A 149 -26.09 -2.28 -7.77
CA PHE A 149 -24.91 -3.12 -7.58
C PHE A 149 -23.65 -2.29 -7.33
N LYS A 150 -23.45 -1.18 -8.05
CA LYS A 150 -22.31 -0.27 -7.79
C LYS A 150 -22.36 0.31 -6.39
N VAL A 151 -23.52 0.80 -5.94
CA VAL A 151 -23.73 1.36 -4.60
C VAL A 151 -23.39 0.32 -3.52
N GLU A 152 -23.92 -0.90 -3.65
CA GLU A 152 -23.76 -1.97 -2.68
C GLU A 152 -22.33 -2.57 -2.67
N MET A 153 -21.80 -2.94 -3.84
CA MET A 153 -20.48 -3.58 -3.92
C MET A 153 -19.35 -2.63 -3.55
N ASN A 154 -19.44 -1.34 -3.87
CA ASN A 154 -18.39 -0.41 -3.47
C ASN A 154 -18.41 -0.17 -1.96
N ALA A 155 -19.58 -0.14 -1.31
CA ALA A 155 -19.66 -0.07 0.14
C ALA A 155 -19.01 -1.31 0.77
N LYS A 156 -19.35 -2.51 0.29
CA LYS A 156 -18.74 -3.77 0.75
C LYS A 156 -17.23 -3.83 0.52
N GLN A 157 -16.75 -3.43 -0.65
CA GLN A 157 -15.31 -3.43 -1.00
C GLN A 157 -14.50 -2.43 -0.16
N LEU A 158 -15.11 -1.30 0.20
CA LEU A 158 -14.52 -0.31 1.09
C LEU A 158 -14.67 -0.68 2.57
N GLN A 159 -15.29 -1.82 2.91
CA GLN A 159 -15.59 -2.24 4.28
C GLN A 159 -16.39 -1.19 5.06
N MET A 160 -17.28 -0.49 4.35
CA MET A 160 -18.22 0.45 4.94
C MET A 160 -19.48 -0.28 5.37
N THR A 161 -20.10 0.21 6.43
CA THR A 161 -21.39 -0.27 6.92
C THR A 161 -22.48 0.74 6.59
N GLY A 162 -23.75 0.34 6.66
CA GLY A 162 -24.85 1.22 6.27
C GLY A 162 -26.08 0.47 5.78
N VAL A 163 -27.06 1.24 5.30
CA VAL A 163 -28.35 0.73 4.85
C VAL A 163 -28.87 1.51 3.64
N ILE A 164 -29.61 0.82 2.78
CA ILE A 164 -30.34 1.40 1.66
C ILE A 164 -31.84 1.28 1.96
N LEU A 165 -32.51 2.42 2.04
CA LEU A 165 -33.97 2.49 2.18
C LEU A 165 -34.58 2.78 0.81
N LEU A 166 -35.38 1.84 0.34
CA LEU A 166 -36.09 1.94 -0.94
C LEU A 166 -37.51 2.42 -0.68
N HIS A 167 -37.90 3.53 -1.32
CA HIS A 167 -39.26 4.04 -1.28
C HIS A 167 -39.64 4.62 -2.65
N LYS A 168 -40.94 4.64 -2.96
CA LYS A 168 -41.47 4.91 -4.31
C LYS A 168 -40.97 6.23 -4.91
N ASN A 169 -40.82 7.27 -4.08
CA ASN A 169 -40.49 8.62 -4.55
C ASN A 169 -39.08 9.09 -4.16
N ILE A 170 -38.49 8.50 -3.12
CA ILE A 170 -37.20 8.92 -2.56
C ILE A 170 -36.49 7.68 -2.06
N ASN A 171 -35.28 7.44 -2.52
CA ASN A 171 -34.40 6.40 -2.01
C ASN A 171 -33.31 7.04 -1.16
N LEU A 172 -33.05 6.47 0.01
CA LEU A 172 -32.02 6.96 0.93
C LEU A 172 -30.91 5.91 1.05
N VAL A 173 -29.67 6.35 0.93
CA VAL A 173 -28.49 5.52 1.14
C VAL A 173 -27.72 6.14 2.30
N VAL A 174 -27.66 5.43 3.42
CA VAL A 174 -26.90 5.81 4.61
C VAL A 174 -25.65 4.93 4.64
N VAL A 175 -24.47 5.56 4.67
CA VAL A 175 -23.20 4.84 4.73
C VAL A 175 -22.34 5.43 5.83
N GLU A 176 -21.82 4.57 6.68
CA GLU A 176 -20.90 4.86 7.77
C GLU A 176 -19.53 4.22 7.50
N GLY A 177 -18.47 4.94 7.85
CA GLY A 177 -17.10 4.48 7.61
C GLY A 177 -16.06 5.56 7.88
N GLY A 178 -14.81 5.24 7.58
CA GLY A 178 -13.68 6.15 7.76
C GLY A 178 -13.65 7.31 6.73
N PRO A 179 -12.93 8.40 7.02
CA PRO A 179 -12.92 9.61 6.19
C PRO A 179 -12.40 9.37 4.75
N LYS A 180 -11.45 8.44 4.56
CA LYS A 180 -10.95 8.12 3.22
C LYS A 180 -11.93 7.26 2.45
N GLN A 181 -12.54 6.27 3.12
CA GLN A 181 -13.61 5.45 2.55
C GLN A 181 -14.76 6.36 2.08
N GLN A 182 -15.18 7.31 2.93
CA GLN A 182 -16.18 8.32 2.59
C GLN A 182 -15.78 9.20 1.41
N LYS A 183 -14.51 9.62 1.30
CA LYS A 183 -14.04 10.41 0.14
C LYS A 183 -14.16 9.63 -1.18
N PHE A 184 -13.81 8.34 -1.19
CA PHE A 184 -13.98 7.49 -2.35
C PHE A 184 -15.45 7.26 -2.70
N TYR A 185 -16.28 6.99 -1.68
CA TYR A 185 -17.71 6.73 -1.86
C TYR A 185 -18.48 7.98 -2.30
N LYS A 186 -18.16 9.15 -1.74
CA LYS A 186 -18.69 10.45 -2.19
C LYS A 186 -18.40 10.71 -3.67
N ASN A 187 -17.17 10.43 -4.12
CA ASN A 187 -16.81 10.58 -5.54
C ASN A 187 -17.56 9.57 -6.43
N LEU A 188 -17.78 8.35 -5.94
CA LEU A 188 -18.63 7.37 -6.63
C LEU A 188 -20.07 7.89 -6.81
N MET A 189 -20.68 8.32 -5.71
CA MET A 189 -22.08 8.73 -5.66
C MET A 189 -22.34 10.03 -6.41
N LEU A 190 -21.44 11.01 -6.36
CA LEU A 190 -21.69 12.32 -6.97
C LEU A 190 -21.17 12.44 -8.40
N ASN A 191 -20.01 11.84 -8.71
CA ASN A 191 -19.31 12.13 -9.96
C ASN A 191 -19.28 10.95 -10.94
N ARG A 192 -19.09 9.72 -10.43
CA ARG A 192 -18.88 8.53 -11.28
C ARG A 192 -20.18 7.88 -11.73
N ILE A 193 -21.20 7.81 -10.87
CA ILE A 193 -22.51 7.30 -11.26
C ILE A 193 -23.27 8.43 -11.95
N LYS A 194 -23.64 8.22 -13.21
CA LYS A 194 -24.54 9.10 -13.94
C LYS A 194 -25.97 8.77 -13.56
N TRP A 195 -26.58 9.64 -12.75
CA TRP A 195 -27.94 9.42 -12.26
C TRP A 195 -28.99 9.80 -13.30
N GLU A 196 -28.72 10.80 -14.13
CA GLU A 196 -29.65 11.37 -15.12
C GLU A 196 -29.93 10.47 -16.34
N ASP A 197 -29.07 9.49 -16.63
CA ASP A 197 -29.20 8.58 -17.79
C ASP A 197 -30.35 7.54 -17.62
N GLU A 198 -31.49 7.92 -17.05
CA GLU A 198 -32.68 7.09 -16.89
C GLU A 198 -33.44 6.94 -18.21
N VAL A 199 -32.82 6.30 -19.20
CA VAL A 199 -33.57 5.70 -20.31
C VAL A 199 -33.76 4.22 -19.99
N ILE A 200 -34.93 3.92 -19.44
CA ILE A 200 -35.40 2.55 -19.26
C ILE A 200 -35.59 1.95 -20.67
N GLY A 201 -34.80 0.95 -21.04
CA GLY A 201 -35.16 0.04 -22.14
C GLY A 201 -34.25 -0.07 -23.35
N GLN A 202 -33.05 0.54 -23.41
CA GLN A 202 -32.11 0.17 -24.48
C GLN A 202 -31.22 -1.01 -24.04
N LYS A 203 -31.50 -2.20 -24.58
CA LYS A 203 -30.41 -3.13 -24.90
C LYS A 203 -29.41 -2.30 -25.71
N LYS A 204 -28.17 -2.18 -25.24
CA LYS A 204 -27.09 -1.85 -26.17
C LYS A 204 -27.08 -2.98 -27.18
N ASP A 205 -27.61 -2.73 -28.37
CA ASP A 205 -27.29 -3.56 -29.52
C ASP A 205 -25.78 -3.57 -29.60
N ALA A 206 -25.20 -4.76 -29.40
CA ALA A 206 -23.82 -5.00 -29.74
C ALA A 206 -23.74 -4.71 -31.23
N ASP A 207 -23.08 -3.61 -31.58
CA ASP A 207 -22.69 -3.29 -32.95
C ASP A 207 -22.01 -4.56 -33.49
N LYS A 208 -22.72 -5.28 -34.36
CA LYS A 208 -22.16 -6.42 -35.06
C LYS A 208 -21.20 -5.82 -36.06
N ASP A 209 -19.92 -6.06 -35.85
CA ASP A 209 -18.89 -5.87 -36.86
C ASP A 209 -19.41 -6.45 -38.19
N ALA A 210 -19.73 -5.56 -39.12
CA ALA A 210 -19.99 -5.94 -40.50
C ALA A 210 -18.67 -6.43 -41.09
N PRO A 211 -18.59 -7.65 -41.65
CA PRO A 211 -17.43 -8.05 -42.42
C PRO A 211 -17.43 -7.21 -43.71
N GLY A 212 -16.40 -6.38 -43.88
CA GLY A 212 -16.14 -5.71 -45.15
C GLY A 212 -15.74 -6.75 -46.21
N GLU A 213 -16.32 -6.61 -47.40
CA GLU A 213 -15.75 -7.12 -48.65
C GLU A 213 -14.41 -6.44 -48.97
#